data_AF-A0A497KGE0-F1
#
_entry.id   AF-A0A497KGE0-F1
#
_cell.length_a   1.000
_cell.length_b   1.000
_cell.length_c   1.000
_cell.angle_alpha   90.00
_cell.angle_beta   90.00
_cell.angle_gamma   90.00
#
_symmetry.space_group_name_H-M   'P 1'
#
loop_
_entity.id
_entity.type
_entity.pdbx_description
1 polymer ?
#
loop_
_entity_poly.entity_id
_entity_poly.type
_entity_poly.pdbx_seq_one_letter_code
_entity_poly.pdbx_strand_id
1 'polypeptide(L)'
;MKQVGMLWLYNQMCHMVETEVKLNQLGLLRYLELDNKKVIDVVGVGLKYFPWRKRKIQDHHIDDFELVKPQKYEIGYNILRGIEVKVSKSDFKNGFICTGTNYNYVLTPTKLISPSLLPKGVGLIEYNRYKFDVTENDLEEHPAGRPYTIKGLRVVKRARYRHLPQFHIDHVISTIAQRRTATRNTVYKQVIEGLTDSELVYCITTQQVLNTPKSVT
;
A
#
# COMPACT_ATOMS: atom_id res chain seq x y z
N MET A 1 -8.89 17.68 3.66
CA MET A 1 -9.07 16.83 2.44
C MET A 1 -8.09 15.67 2.33
N LYS A 2 -6.83 15.77 2.81
CA LYS A 2 -5.90 14.61 2.87
C LYS A 2 -6.50 13.41 3.63
N GLN A 3 -7.15 13.65 4.76
CA GLN A 3 -7.88 12.62 5.53
C GLN A 3 -8.95 11.88 4.70
N VAL A 4 -9.68 12.59 3.84
CA VAL A 4 -10.65 11.98 2.93
C VAL A 4 -9.96 11.08 1.89
N GLY A 5 -8.78 11.52 1.40
CA GLY A 5 -7.93 10.69 0.55
C GLY A 5 -7.43 9.44 1.26
N MET A 6 -7.02 9.55 2.53
CA MET A 6 -6.58 8.40 3.33
C MET A 6 -7.70 7.37 3.51
N LEU A 7 -8.89 7.83 3.94
CA LEU A 7 -10.06 6.97 4.07
C LEU A 7 -10.39 6.27 2.75
N TRP A 8 -10.36 7.00 1.63
CA TRP A 8 -10.62 6.41 0.33
C TRP A 8 -9.61 5.30 0.00
N LEU A 9 -8.31 5.49 0.30
CA LEU A 9 -7.26 4.50 0.05
C LEU A 9 -7.40 3.25 0.93
N TYR A 10 -7.69 3.42 2.22
CA TYR A 10 -8.04 2.28 3.09
C TYR A 10 -9.25 1.54 2.55
N ASN A 11 -10.27 2.26 2.07
CA ASN A 11 -11.44 1.65 1.44
C ASN A 11 -11.17 1.03 0.05
N GLN A 12 -9.95 1.22 -0.50
CA GLN A 12 -9.43 0.49 -1.67
C GLN A 12 -8.47 -0.65 -1.27
N MET A 13 -8.50 -1.10 -0.02
CA MET A 13 -7.66 -2.18 0.53
C MET A 13 -6.16 -1.87 0.49
N CYS A 14 -5.80 -0.59 0.68
CA CYS A 14 -4.41 -0.25 0.98
C CYS A 14 -4.12 -0.60 2.44
N HIS A 15 -3.14 -1.47 2.68
CA HIS A 15 -2.75 -1.92 4.02
C HIS A 15 -1.81 -0.91 4.72
N MET A 16 -1.14 -0.05 3.95
CA MET A 16 -0.40 1.10 4.48
C MET A 16 -0.87 2.36 3.76
N VAL A 17 -1.15 3.41 4.52
CA VAL A 17 -1.50 4.73 3.97
C VAL A 17 -0.73 5.77 4.75
N GLU A 18 -0.15 6.73 4.04
CA GLU A 18 0.65 7.81 4.62
C GLU A 18 0.48 9.10 3.84
N THR A 19 0.74 10.22 4.51
CA THR A 19 0.69 11.56 3.93
C THR A 19 2.08 12.13 3.70
N GLU A 20 2.19 13.01 2.70
CA GLU A 20 3.38 13.80 2.42
C GLU A 20 4.64 12.93 2.24
N VAL A 21 4.53 11.92 1.39
CA VAL A 21 5.63 11.00 1.14
C VAL A 21 6.52 11.54 0.03
N LYS A 22 7.82 11.67 0.32
CA LYS A 22 8.82 12.04 -0.69
C LYS A 22 9.02 10.86 -1.63
N LEU A 23 8.97 11.14 -2.93
CA LEU A 23 9.21 10.13 -3.95
C LEU A 23 10.67 10.15 -4.40
N ASN A 24 11.24 8.96 -4.60
CA ASN A 24 12.46 8.83 -5.37
C ASN A 24 12.14 9.03 -6.85
N GLN A 25 12.77 10.02 -7.49
CA GLN A 25 12.53 10.30 -8.91
C GLN A 25 13.48 9.54 -9.84
N LEU A 26 14.43 8.78 -9.29
CA LEU A 26 15.35 7.98 -10.08
C LEU A 26 14.58 6.96 -10.93
N GLY A 27 14.86 6.94 -12.24
CA GLY A 27 14.22 6.01 -13.17
C GLY A 27 12.73 6.26 -13.44
N LEU A 28 12.16 7.37 -12.96
CA LEU A 28 10.79 7.76 -13.28
C LEU A 28 10.75 8.69 -14.49
N LEU A 29 9.98 8.31 -15.51
CA LEU A 29 9.70 9.16 -16.67
C LEU A 29 8.79 10.31 -16.25
N ARG A 30 9.26 11.56 -16.38
CA ARG A 30 8.38 12.73 -16.28
C ARG A 30 7.58 12.85 -17.56
N TYR A 31 6.26 12.88 -17.43
CA TYR A 31 5.39 12.83 -18.61
C TYR A 31 5.02 14.21 -19.15
N LEU A 32 4.91 15.22 -18.28
CA LEU A 32 4.34 16.54 -18.61
C LEU A 32 4.89 17.61 -17.65
N GLU A 33 4.76 18.89 -18.01
CA GLU A 33 5.11 20.03 -17.15
C GLU A 33 4.39 20.02 -15.80
N LEU A 34 3.15 19.51 -15.77
CA LEU A 34 2.36 19.37 -14.54
C LEU A 34 2.96 18.33 -13.59
N ASP A 35 3.80 17.41 -14.05
CA ASP A 35 4.41 16.32 -13.26
C ASP A 35 5.73 16.78 -12.61
N ASN A 36 5.64 17.85 -11.82
CA ASN A 36 6.80 18.56 -11.27
C ASN A 36 6.99 18.39 -9.75
N LYS A 37 6.01 17.78 -9.07
CA LYS A 37 6.04 17.58 -7.62
C LYS A 37 6.93 16.40 -7.22
N LYS A 38 7.55 16.53 -6.04
CA LYS A 38 8.43 15.50 -5.43
C LYS A 38 7.81 14.82 -4.20
N VAL A 39 6.76 15.43 -3.66
CA VAL A 39 6.05 14.96 -2.47
C VAL A 39 4.62 14.67 -2.89
N ILE A 40 4.16 13.47 -2.58
CA ILE A 40 2.77 13.09 -2.80
C ILE A 40 1.94 13.36 -1.56
N ASP A 41 0.78 13.98 -1.75
CA ASP A 41 -0.07 14.39 -0.62
C ASP A 41 -0.54 13.19 0.20
N VAL A 42 -1.01 12.13 -0.46
CA VAL A 42 -1.39 10.87 0.17
C VAL A 42 -0.99 9.70 -0.71
N VAL A 43 -0.38 8.68 -0.13
CA VAL A 43 -0.04 7.43 -0.82
C VAL A 43 -0.54 6.24 -0.04
N GLY A 44 -1.08 5.26 -0.77
CA GLY A 44 -1.47 3.97 -0.24
C GLY A 44 -0.64 2.86 -0.88
N VAL A 45 -0.21 1.88 -0.08
CA VAL A 45 0.35 0.61 -0.52
C VAL A 45 -0.77 -0.42 -0.46
N GLY A 46 -1.08 -1.02 -1.60
CA GLY A 46 -2.04 -2.11 -1.71
C GLY A 46 -1.43 -3.29 -2.45
N LEU A 47 -2.22 -4.35 -2.63
CA LEU A 47 -1.81 -5.52 -3.40
C LEU A 47 -2.45 -5.54 -4.78
N LYS A 48 -1.70 -6.04 -5.75
CA LYS A 48 -2.23 -6.44 -7.05
C LYS A 48 -1.78 -7.84 -7.37
N TYR A 49 -2.75 -8.71 -7.60
CA TYR A 49 -2.54 -10.11 -7.92
C TYR A 49 -2.31 -10.29 -9.42
N PHE A 50 -1.36 -11.15 -9.78
CA PHE A 50 -1.09 -11.52 -11.17
C PHE A 50 -1.03 -13.05 -11.30
N PRO A 51 -1.51 -13.61 -12.42
CA PRO A 51 -1.34 -15.03 -12.70
C PRO A 51 0.14 -15.38 -12.85
N TRP A 52 0.61 -16.40 -12.12
CA TRP A 52 1.99 -16.91 -12.13
C TRP A 52 2.60 -17.05 -13.54
N ARG A 53 1.82 -17.55 -14.51
CA ARG A 53 2.26 -17.84 -15.89
C ARG A 53 2.81 -16.65 -16.67
N LYS A 54 2.62 -15.41 -16.19
CA LYS A 54 3.00 -14.18 -16.92
C LYS A 54 4.39 -13.64 -16.59
N ARG A 55 5.19 -14.31 -15.73
CA ARG A 55 6.57 -13.88 -15.45
C ARG A 55 7.60 -14.98 -15.69
N LYS A 56 8.70 -14.58 -16.36
CA LYS A 56 9.99 -15.28 -16.38
C LYS A 56 10.76 -14.98 -15.06
N ILE A 57 10.21 -15.32 -13.90
CA ILE A 57 11.04 -15.29 -12.67
C ILE A 57 11.83 -16.61 -12.66
N GLN A 58 13.14 -16.46 -12.74
CA GLN A 58 14.16 -17.51 -12.73
C GLN A 58 14.30 -18.06 -11.31
N ASP A 59 13.35 -18.86 -10.84
CA ASP A 59 13.55 -19.66 -9.62
C ASP A 59 13.66 -21.12 -10.03
N HIS A 60 14.77 -21.45 -10.70
CA HIS A 60 15.26 -22.81 -10.76
C HIS A 60 16.13 -23.00 -9.51
N HIS A 61 15.51 -23.50 -8.44
CA HIS A 61 16.11 -23.89 -7.15
C HIS A 61 16.25 -22.76 -6.11
N ILE A 62 15.28 -22.73 -5.18
CA ILE A 62 15.45 -22.17 -3.83
C ILE A 62 15.20 -23.34 -2.88
N ASP A 63 16.20 -23.64 -2.05
CA ASP A 63 16.15 -24.51 -0.87
C ASP A 63 15.63 -25.95 -1.04
N ASP A 64 16.27 -26.80 -1.84
CA ASP A 64 16.15 -28.29 -1.80
C ASP A 64 14.74 -28.93 -1.82
N PHE A 65 13.66 -28.17 -2.00
CA PHE A 65 12.30 -28.66 -2.20
C PHE A 65 11.74 -28.15 -3.52
N GLU A 66 11.09 -29.04 -4.27
CA GLU A 66 10.28 -28.63 -5.41
C GLU A 66 8.98 -28.00 -4.89
N LEU A 67 8.85 -26.68 -5.03
CA LEU A 67 7.54 -26.04 -4.92
C LEU A 67 6.63 -26.64 -6.00
N VAL A 68 5.67 -27.47 -5.58
CA VAL A 68 4.57 -27.93 -6.43
C VAL A 68 3.99 -26.68 -7.09
N LYS A 69 3.95 -26.64 -8.42
CA LYS A 69 3.48 -25.48 -9.18
C LYS A 69 1.95 -25.54 -9.34
N PRO A 70 1.14 -24.92 -8.47
CA PRO A 70 -0.31 -24.90 -8.64
C PRO A 70 -0.67 -24.14 -9.91
N GLN A 71 -1.70 -24.61 -10.61
CA GLN A 71 -2.12 -24.05 -11.90
C GLN A 71 -2.56 -22.57 -11.85
N LYS A 72 -2.89 -22.07 -10.64
CA LYS A 72 -3.45 -20.73 -10.38
C LYS A 72 -2.80 -20.07 -9.15
N TYR A 73 -1.50 -19.82 -9.16
CA TYR A 73 -0.97 -18.86 -8.18
C TYR A 73 -1.33 -17.44 -8.60
N GLU A 74 -1.88 -16.69 -7.66
CA GLU A 74 -2.00 -15.24 -7.71
C GLU A 74 -0.89 -14.66 -6.83
N ILE A 75 0.20 -14.18 -7.44
CA ILE A 75 1.25 -13.50 -6.68
C ILE A 75 0.78 -12.06 -6.43
N GLY A 76 0.60 -11.70 -5.17
CA GLY A 76 0.33 -10.32 -4.76
C GLY A 76 1.61 -9.49 -4.79
N TYR A 77 1.63 -8.45 -5.60
CA TYR A 77 2.71 -7.45 -5.58
C TYR A 77 2.23 -6.17 -4.94
N ASN A 78 3.12 -5.55 -4.16
CA ASN A 78 2.89 -4.21 -3.65
C ASN A 78 2.77 -3.23 -4.81
N ILE A 79 1.72 -2.41 -4.76
CA ILE A 79 1.47 -1.33 -5.70
C ILE A 79 1.20 -0.05 -4.94
N LEU A 80 1.60 1.06 -5.52
CA LEU A 80 1.35 2.39 -5.00
C LEU A 80 0.10 2.99 -5.63
N ARG A 81 -0.76 3.56 -4.80
CA ARG A 81 -1.90 4.40 -5.19
C ARG A 81 -1.67 5.79 -4.64
N GLY A 82 -1.45 6.74 -5.52
CA GLY A 82 -1.15 8.12 -5.18
C GLY A 82 -2.36 9.02 -5.33
N ILE A 83 -2.58 9.91 -4.36
CA ILE A 83 -3.59 10.97 -4.41
C ILE A 83 -2.92 12.32 -4.22
N GLU A 84 -3.17 13.23 -5.14
CA GLU A 84 -2.87 14.65 -5.04
C GLU A 84 -4.14 15.43 -4.76
N VAL A 85 -4.14 16.24 -3.70
CA VAL A 85 -5.31 16.97 -3.25
C VAL A 85 -5.26 18.37 -3.83
N LYS A 86 -6.29 18.76 -4.59
CA LYS A 86 -6.38 20.10 -5.19
C LYS A 86 -7.65 20.80 -4.75
N VAL A 87 -7.49 21.91 -4.04
CA VAL A 87 -8.61 22.70 -3.47
C VAL A 87 -8.99 23.90 -4.32
N SER A 88 -8.13 24.31 -5.26
CA SER A 88 -8.39 25.39 -6.19
C SER A 88 -7.84 25.09 -7.59
N LYS A 89 -8.34 25.83 -8.60
CA LYS A 89 -7.79 25.75 -9.97
C LYS A 89 -6.34 26.24 -10.04
N SER A 90 -5.97 27.20 -9.20
CA SER A 90 -4.60 27.71 -9.11
C SER A 90 -3.65 26.63 -8.60
N ASP A 91 -4.03 25.95 -7.51
CA ASP A 91 -3.27 24.84 -6.96
C ASP A 91 -3.09 23.71 -8.00
N PHE A 92 -4.14 23.39 -8.79
CA PHE A 92 -4.00 22.42 -9.88
C PHE A 92 -2.97 22.84 -10.95
N LYS A 93 -2.98 24.11 -11.35
CA LYS A 93 -2.05 24.64 -12.35
C LYS A 93 -0.59 24.61 -11.88
N ASN A 94 -0.35 24.65 -10.57
CA ASN A 94 0.98 24.54 -9.99
C ASN A 94 1.59 23.12 -10.10
N GLY A 95 0.84 22.16 -10.64
CA GLY A 95 1.31 20.80 -10.90
C GLY A 95 1.02 19.82 -9.77
N PHE A 96 1.14 18.54 -10.09
CA PHE A 96 0.83 17.39 -9.25
C PHE A 96 1.48 16.12 -9.82
N ILE A 97 1.68 15.11 -8.99
CA ILE A 97 2.32 13.85 -9.40
C ILE A 97 1.40 13.06 -10.34
N CYS A 98 1.91 12.78 -11.54
CA CYS A 98 1.22 12.02 -12.58
C CYS A 98 1.81 10.63 -12.81
N THR A 99 3.06 10.41 -12.39
CA THR A 99 3.84 9.20 -12.73
C THR A 99 4.42 8.49 -11.52
N GLY A 100 4.42 9.11 -10.34
CA GLY A 100 5.11 8.61 -9.15
C GLY A 100 4.50 7.37 -8.49
N THR A 101 3.30 6.95 -8.90
CA THR A 101 2.61 5.77 -8.36
C THR A 101 1.99 4.91 -9.46
N ASN A 102 1.65 3.65 -9.15
CA ASN A 102 1.04 2.74 -10.14
C ASN A 102 -0.35 3.22 -10.55
N TYR A 103 -1.10 3.85 -9.63
CA TYR A 103 -2.36 4.53 -9.91
C TYR A 103 -2.33 5.93 -9.33
N ASN A 104 -2.35 6.95 -10.20
CA ASN A 104 -2.31 8.35 -9.80
C ASN A 104 -3.72 8.95 -9.89
N TYR A 105 -4.15 9.62 -8.83
CA TYR A 105 -5.44 10.28 -8.73
C TYR A 105 -5.26 11.74 -8.31
N VAL A 106 -6.15 12.59 -8.80
CA VAL A 106 -6.38 13.92 -8.25
C VAL A 106 -7.69 13.90 -7.47
N LEU A 107 -7.69 14.37 -6.22
CA LEU A 107 -8.87 14.53 -5.38
C LEU A 107 -9.23 16.01 -5.27
N THR A 108 -10.45 16.36 -5.67
CA THR A 108 -10.90 17.76 -5.72
C THR A 108 -12.29 17.93 -5.13
N PRO A 109 -12.69 19.15 -4.72
CA PRO A 109 -14.10 19.49 -4.60
C PRO A 109 -14.85 19.20 -5.90
N THR A 110 -16.15 18.92 -5.76
CA THR A 110 -17.05 18.61 -6.87
C THR A 110 -17.01 19.71 -7.93
N LYS A 111 -16.88 19.32 -9.21
CA LYS A 111 -16.86 20.22 -10.38
C LYS A 111 -15.71 21.24 -10.42
N LEU A 112 -14.68 21.11 -9.58
CA LEU A 112 -13.53 22.03 -9.60
C LEU A 112 -12.70 21.90 -10.89
N ILE A 113 -12.46 20.66 -11.32
CA ILE A 113 -11.58 20.33 -12.44
C ILE A 113 -12.33 19.46 -13.44
N SER A 114 -12.24 19.80 -14.73
CA SER A 114 -12.78 18.94 -15.78
C SER A 114 -11.92 17.68 -15.96
N PRO A 115 -12.52 16.47 -16.08
CA PRO A 115 -11.79 15.23 -16.37
C PRO A 115 -10.92 15.28 -17.64
N SER A 116 -11.29 16.13 -18.60
CA SER A 116 -10.58 16.33 -19.87
C SER A 116 -9.24 17.04 -19.70
N LEU A 117 -9.07 17.85 -18.65
CA LEU A 117 -7.83 18.56 -18.35
C LEU A 117 -6.78 17.65 -17.71
N LEU A 118 -7.19 16.46 -17.24
CA LEU A 118 -6.26 15.53 -16.62
C LEU A 118 -5.50 14.71 -17.66
N PRO A 119 -4.19 14.50 -17.46
CA PRO A 119 -3.39 13.63 -18.31
C PRO A 119 -3.99 12.23 -18.48
N LYS A 120 -3.62 11.56 -19.57
CA LYS A 120 -4.08 10.19 -19.86
C LYS A 120 -3.65 9.25 -18.73
N GLY A 121 -4.61 8.49 -18.20
CA GLY A 121 -4.37 7.51 -17.14
C GLY A 121 -4.33 8.07 -15.72
N VAL A 122 -4.41 9.39 -15.53
CA VAL A 122 -4.65 9.99 -14.20
C VAL A 122 -6.14 9.96 -13.90
N GLY A 123 -6.50 9.48 -12.71
CA GLY A 123 -7.87 9.44 -12.21
C GLY A 123 -8.31 10.75 -11.57
N LEU A 124 -9.63 10.94 -11.47
CA LEU A 124 -10.27 12.06 -10.78
C LEU A 124 -11.26 11.54 -9.76
N ILE A 125 -11.10 11.97 -8.53
CA ILE A 125 -12.03 11.76 -7.44
C ILE A 125 -12.61 13.12 -7.05
N GLU A 126 -13.93 13.22 -7.04
CA GLU A 126 -14.63 14.39 -6.56
C GLU A 126 -15.17 14.16 -5.16
N TYR A 127 -15.04 15.19 -4.34
CA TYR A 127 -15.52 15.27 -2.98
C TYR A 127 -16.64 16.30 -2.85
N ASN A 128 -17.76 15.89 -2.28
CA ASN A 128 -18.87 16.75 -1.91
C ASN A 128 -19.02 16.76 -0.40
N ARG A 129 -18.53 17.82 0.24
CA ARG A 129 -18.59 17.99 1.71
C ARG A 129 -20.00 17.95 2.28
N TYR A 130 -21.01 18.40 1.53
CA TYR A 130 -22.39 18.48 1.99
C TYR A 130 -23.14 17.15 1.91
N LYS A 131 -22.60 16.18 1.16
CA LYS A 131 -23.13 14.81 1.04
C LYS A 131 -22.18 13.77 1.63
N PHE A 132 -21.15 14.21 2.33
CA PHE A 132 -20.14 13.31 2.86
C PHE A 132 -20.66 12.66 4.13
N ASP A 133 -20.66 11.33 4.11
CA ASP A 133 -21.14 10.48 5.17
C ASP A 133 -20.44 9.13 5.05
N VAL A 134 -20.15 8.50 6.17
CA VAL A 134 -19.36 7.26 6.26
C VAL A 134 -20.07 6.33 7.21
N THR A 135 -20.41 5.14 6.72
CA THR A 135 -20.96 4.07 7.55
C THR A 135 -20.03 2.87 7.46
N GLU A 136 -19.71 2.30 8.61
CA GLU A 136 -18.98 1.03 8.71
C GLU A 136 -19.88 -0.10 8.21
N ASN A 137 -19.28 -1.04 7.48
CA ASN A 137 -19.97 -2.23 7.02
C ASN A 137 -19.57 -3.40 7.92
N ASP A 138 -20.50 -4.30 8.16
CA ASP A 138 -20.22 -5.57 8.83
C ASP A 138 -19.42 -6.48 7.89
N LEU A 139 -18.14 -6.68 8.20
CA LEU A 139 -17.25 -7.55 7.43
C LEU A 139 -17.37 -9.02 7.84
N GLU A 140 -18.01 -9.34 8.97
CA GLU A 140 -18.33 -10.72 9.34
C GLU A 140 -19.44 -11.26 8.43
N GLU A 141 -20.46 -10.44 8.18
CA GLU A 141 -21.54 -10.77 7.25
C GLU A 141 -21.09 -10.69 5.77
N HIS A 142 -20.17 -9.77 5.45
CA HIS A 142 -19.68 -9.52 4.10
C HIS A 142 -18.14 -9.48 4.01
N PRO A 143 -17.45 -10.64 4.11
CA PRO A 143 -15.99 -10.70 4.20
C PRO A 143 -15.24 -10.23 2.94
N ALA A 144 -15.90 -10.28 1.77
CA ALA A 144 -15.35 -9.74 0.52
C ALA A 144 -15.70 -8.25 0.30
N GLY A 145 -16.41 -7.64 1.25
CA GLY A 145 -16.91 -6.27 1.18
C GLY A 145 -15.82 -5.21 1.38
N ARG A 146 -16.23 -3.96 1.23
CA ARG A 146 -15.41 -2.81 1.63
C ARG A 146 -15.67 -2.48 3.09
N PRO A 147 -14.67 -2.03 3.87
CA PRO A 147 -14.87 -1.70 5.28
C PRO A 147 -15.87 -0.56 5.48
N TYR A 148 -15.95 0.37 4.52
CA TYR A 148 -16.83 1.52 4.63
C TYR A 148 -17.68 1.73 3.38
N THR A 149 -18.93 2.10 3.61
CA THR A 149 -19.77 2.76 2.62
C THR A 149 -19.56 4.26 2.73
N ILE A 150 -19.00 4.88 1.67
CA ILE A 150 -18.64 6.30 1.67
C ILE A 150 -19.54 7.06 0.70
N LYS A 151 -20.39 7.95 1.22
CA LYS A 151 -21.18 8.89 0.42
C LYS A 151 -20.39 10.19 0.21
N GLY A 152 -20.78 10.95 -0.83
CA GLY A 152 -20.14 12.23 -1.15
C GLY A 152 -18.75 12.11 -1.80
N LEU A 153 -18.28 10.90 -2.12
CA LEU A 153 -17.12 10.65 -2.98
C LEU A 153 -17.55 10.04 -4.31
N ARG A 154 -17.01 10.57 -5.41
CA ARG A 154 -17.30 10.06 -6.76
C ARG A 154 -16.03 9.94 -7.58
N VAL A 155 -15.75 8.74 -8.09
CA VAL A 155 -14.69 8.54 -9.08
C VAL A 155 -15.22 8.94 -10.45
N VAL A 156 -14.87 10.14 -10.90
CA VAL A 156 -15.32 10.68 -12.20
C VAL A 156 -14.48 10.14 -13.35
N LYS A 157 -13.19 9.93 -13.10
CA LYS A 157 -12.25 9.34 -14.07
C LYS A 157 -11.45 8.26 -13.37
N ARG A 158 -11.46 7.04 -13.91
CA ARG A 158 -10.65 5.94 -13.35
C ARG A 158 -9.18 6.10 -13.75
N ALA A 159 -8.27 5.97 -12.78
CA ALA A 159 -6.85 5.90 -13.06
C ALA A 159 -6.52 4.60 -13.82
N ARG A 160 -5.47 4.65 -14.64
CA ARG A 160 -4.93 3.48 -15.33
C ARG A 160 -3.65 3.03 -14.64
N TYR A 161 -3.46 1.71 -14.59
CA TYR A 161 -2.23 1.12 -14.04
C TYR A 161 -1.02 1.57 -14.87
N ARG A 162 0.03 1.99 -14.17
CA ARG A 162 1.34 2.27 -14.72
C ARG A 162 2.35 1.31 -14.09
N HIS A 163 3.23 0.77 -14.94
CA HIS A 163 4.36 0.00 -14.47
C HIS A 163 5.38 0.95 -13.86
N LEU A 164 5.91 0.58 -12.69
CA LEU A 164 6.96 1.32 -12.01
C LEU A 164 8.13 0.39 -11.72
N PRO A 165 9.37 0.90 -11.67
CA PRO A 165 10.49 0.11 -11.19
C PRO A 165 10.25 -0.35 -9.75
N GLN A 166 10.59 -1.61 -9.44
CA GLN A 166 10.37 -2.20 -8.12
C GLN A 166 11.09 -1.43 -7.02
N PHE A 167 12.35 -1.02 -7.25
CA PHE A 167 13.14 -0.27 -6.28
C PHE A 167 12.45 1.04 -5.81
N HIS A 168 11.63 1.65 -6.68
CA HIS A 168 10.90 2.87 -6.34
C HIS A 168 9.74 2.56 -5.39
N ILE A 169 9.03 1.45 -5.64
CA ILE A 169 7.98 0.95 -4.75
C ILE A 169 8.57 0.62 -3.37
N ASP A 170 9.69 -0.10 -3.36
CA ASP A 170 10.38 -0.51 -2.14
C ASP A 170 10.89 0.71 -1.34
N HIS A 171 11.42 1.73 -2.02
CA HIS A 171 11.85 2.97 -1.39
C HIS A 171 10.69 3.71 -0.70
N VAL A 172 9.53 3.79 -1.35
CA VAL A 172 8.33 4.40 -0.76
C VAL A 172 7.86 3.62 0.45
N ILE A 173 7.79 2.28 0.36
CA ILE A 173 7.41 1.42 1.49
C ILE A 173 8.37 1.60 2.66
N SER A 174 9.68 1.57 2.40
CA SER A 174 10.72 1.77 3.40
C SER A 174 10.58 3.13 4.09
N THR A 175 10.30 4.19 3.33
CA THR A 175 10.06 5.55 3.87
C THR A 175 8.86 5.59 4.82
N ILE A 176 7.74 4.94 4.44
CA ILE A 176 6.55 4.87 5.30
C ILE A 176 6.87 4.06 6.56
N ALA A 177 7.52 2.90 6.42
CA ALA A 177 7.90 2.04 7.54
C ALA A 177 8.79 2.79 8.54
N GLN A 178 9.83 3.49 8.06
CA GLN A 178 10.74 4.28 8.90
C GLN A 178 9.99 5.33 9.74
N ARG A 179 9.04 6.05 9.13
CA ARG A 179 8.23 7.06 9.84
C ARG A 179 7.34 6.43 10.91
N ARG A 180 6.76 5.27 10.64
CA ARG A 180 5.95 4.53 11.62
C ARG A 180 6.80 3.93 12.75
N THR A 181 8.03 3.53 12.47
CA THR A 181 8.99 3.03 13.46
C THR A 181 9.73 4.13 14.22
N ALA A 182 9.44 5.41 14.00
CA ALA A 182 10.06 6.52 14.74
C ALA A 182 9.74 6.48 16.25
N THR A 183 8.81 5.63 16.68
CA THR A 183 8.60 5.14 18.06
C THR A 183 9.55 4.00 18.45
N ARG A 184 10.79 4.03 17.94
CA ARG A 184 11.80 2.99 18.06
C ARG A 184 12.12 2.61 19.51
N ASN A 185 12.10 3.58 20.42
CA ASN A 185 12.31 3.34 21.85
C ASN A 185 11.21 2.48 22.46
N THR A 186 9.96 2.66 22.04
CA THR A 186 8.83 1.84 22.53
C THR A 186 8.94 0.42 22.00
N VAL A 187 9.28 0.26 20.71
CA VAL A 187 9.47 -1.06 20.10
C VAL A 187 10.66 -1.79 20.73
N TYR A 188 11.80 -1.11 20.93
CA TYR A 188 12.96 -1.72 21.60
C TYR A 188 12.66 -2.09 23.04
N LYS A 189 11.92 -1.27 23.79
CA LYS A 189 11.45 -1.62 25.13
C LYS A 189 10.56 -2.85 25.11
N GLN A 190 9.57 -2.91 24.22
CA GLN A 190 8.70 -4.08 24.06
C GLN A 190 9.48 -5.34 23.68
N VAL A 191 10.48 -5.23 22.79
CA VAL A 191 11.35 -6.37 22.44
C VAL A 191 12.16 -6.80 23.66
N ILE A 192 12.79 -5.89 24.39
CA ILE A 192 13.57 -6.20 25.58
C ILE A 192 12.69 -6.83 26.68
N GLU A 193 11.50 -6.27 26.92
CA GLU A 193 10.51 -6.80 27.85
C GLU A 193 10.04 -8.20 27.42
N GLY A 194 9.78 -8.41 26.12
CA GLY A 194 9.43 -9.71 25.54
C GLY A 194 10.54 -10.75 25.56
N LEU A 195 11.82 -10.34 25.58
CA LEU A 195 12.95 -11.28 25.78
C LEU A 195 12.97 -11.89 27.18
N THR A 196 12.27 -11.27 28.13
CA THR A 196 12.09 -11.80 29.49
C THR A 196 10.77 -12.55 29.67
N ASP A 197 9.96 -12.66 28.62
CA ASP A 197 8.70 -13.39 28.64
C ASP A 197 8.97 -14.90 28.67
N SER A 198 8.62 -15.52 29.81
CA SER A 198 8.79 -16.95 30.03
C SER A 198 8.02 -17.83 29.04
N GLU A 199 6.97 -17.32 28.38
CA GLU A 199 6.22 -18.07 27.36
C GLU A 199 6.91 -18.05 25.98
N LEU A 200 7.71 -17.02 25.67
CA LEU A 200 8.45 -16.90 24.40
C LEU A 200 9.86 -17.54 24.47
N VAL A 201 10.35 -17.84 25.68
CA VAL A 201 11.68 -18.44 25.92
C VAL A 201 11.70 -19.98 25.72
N TYR A 202 10.55 -20.64 25.52
CA TYR A 202 10.49 -22.10 25.39
C TYR A 202 10.33 -22.61 23.96
N CYS A 203 11.47 -22.94 23.33
CA CYS A 203 11.55 -24.01 22.33
C CYS A 203 12.89 -24.78 22.29
N ILE A 204 13.75 -24.70 23.33
CA ILE A 204 15.06 -25.40 23.30
C ILE A 204 15.22 -26.51 24.35
N THR A 205 14.28 -26.72 25.28
CA THR A 205 14.52 -27.68 26.38
C THR A 205 13.38 -28.67 26.62
N THR A 206 13.01 -29.46 25.60
CA THR A 206 12.24 -30.70 25.83
C THR A 206 12.57 -31.86 24.88
N GLN A 207 13.83 -32.04 24.50
CA GLN A 207 14.29 -33.24 23.77
C GLN A 207 15.49 -33.96 24.41
N GLN A 208 15.69 -33.85 25.73
CA GLN A 208 16.74 -34.62 26.44
C GLN A 208 16.24 -35.50 27.60
N VAL A 209 14.98 -35.92 27.60
CA VAL A 209 14.51 -37.00 28.50
C VAL A 209 13.95 -38.17 27.70
N LEU A 210 14.75 -38.68 26.77
CA LEU A 210 14.53 -39.97 26.09
C LEU A 210 15.90 -40.49 25.63
N ASN A 211 16.80 -40.77 26.58
CA ASN A 211 17.98 -41.62 26.38
C ASN A 211 18.66 -41.86 27.73
N THR A 212 18.09 -42.75 28.54
CA THR A 212 18.86 -43.51 29.53
C THR A 212 18.82 -44.98 29.13
N PRO A 213 19.97 -45.65 28.92
CA PRO A 213 20.01 -47.05 28.58
C PRO A 213 19.60 -47.89 29.80
N LYS A 214 18.79 -48.93 29.56
CA LYS A 214 18.51 -49.97 30.54
C LYS A 214 19.82 -50.69 30.86
N SER A 215 20.34 -50.54 32.07
CA SER A 215 21.38 -51.42 32.61
C SER A 215 20.73 -52.71 33.09
N VAL A 216 21.13 -53.80 32.44
CA VAL A 216 20.92 -55.20 32.84
C VAL A 216 21.78 -55.49 34.07
N THR A 217 21.15 -55.96 35.14
CA THR A 217 21.60 -57.05 36.02
C THR A 217 20.47 -57.43 36.96
#